data_AF-A0A2M8A899-F1
#
_entry.id   AF-A0A2M8A899-F1
#
_cell.length_a   1.000
_cell.length_b   1.000
_cell.length_c   1.000
_cell.angle_alpha   90.00
_cell.angle_beta   90.00
_cell.angle_gamma   90.00
#
_symmetry.space_group_name_H-M   'P 1'
#
loop_
_entity.id
_entity.type
_entity.pdbx_description
1 polymer ?
#
loop_
_entity_poly.entity_id
_entity_poly.type
_entity_poly.pdbx_seq_one_letter_code
_entity_poly.pdbx_strand_id
1 'polypeptide(L)'
;MHLFYTPEIADKNSFTLNESESKHAIRVLRLTIGDAIQLIDGKGNFYEAIIVDDNPKKCEVQLVKINKEVITKPNLHIAIAPTKNNERLEWLIEKCTEIGITEITPIICEHSERKHLKTERLYKTAVAAMKQSLKATLPKINE
;
A
#
# COMPACT_ATOMS: atom_id res chain seq x y z
N MET A 1 -11.98 4.35 11.09
CA MET A 1 -11.93 3.03 10.42
C MET A 1 -10.47 2.76 10.07
N HIS A 2 -9.92 1.60 10.43
CA HIS A 2 -8.50 1.29 10.27
C HIS A 2 -8.23 0.63 8.91
N LEU A 3 -7.15 1.04 8.23
CA LEU A 3 -6.81 0.62 6.86
C LEU A 3 -5.59 -0.32 6.84
N PHE A 4 -5.74 -1.50 6.28
CA PHE A 4 -4.69 -2.52 6.17
C PHE A 4 -4.36 -2.84 4.72
N TYR A 5 -3.09 -3.14 4.43
CA TYR A 5 -2.65 -3.47 3.07
C TYR A 5 -2.46 -4.97 2.90
N THR A 6 -3.22 -5.55 1.97
CA THR A 6 -3.38 -6.99 1.79
C THR A 6 -3.45 -7.31 0.29
N PRO A 7 -2.31 -7.31 -0.43
CA PRO A 7 -2.27 -7.53 -1.89
C PRO A 7 -2.67 -8.95 -2.33
N GLU A 8 -2.75 -9.87 -1.36
CA GLU A 8 -3.03 -11.30 -1.54
C GLU A 8 -4.52 -11.66 -1.38
N ILE A 9 -5.42 -10.67 -1.22
CA ILE A 9 -6.86 -10.96 -1.21
C ILE A 9 -7.25 -11.64 -2.53
N ALA A 10 -7.71 -12.88 -2.42
CA ALA A 10 -8.15 -13.71 -3.53
C ALA A 10 -9.64 -14.09 -3.41
N ASP A 11 -10.07 -14.45 -2.20
CA ASP A 11 -11.47 -14.73 -1.89
C ASP A 11 -12.21 -13.43 -1.53
N LYS A 12 -13.48 -13.34 -1.94
CA LYS A 12 -14.37 -12.21 -1.70
C LYS A 12 -15.28 -12.41 -0.48
N ASN A 13 -15.19 -13.54 0.21
CA ASN A 13 -16.02 -13.86 1.37
C ASN A 13 -15.28 -13.71 2.71
N SER A 14 -14.07 -14.28 2.84
CA SER A 14 -13.23 -14.13 4.02
C SER A 14 -11.76 -14.01 3.66
N PHE A 15 -10.96 -13.46 4.58
CA PHE A 15 -9.53 -13.29 4.41
C PHE A 15 -8.82 -13.37 5.76
N THR A 16 -7.64 -14.01 5.78
CA THR A 16 -6.77 -14.01 6.96
C THR A 16 -5.67 -12.98 6.78
N LEU A 17 -5.59 -12.01 7.70
CA LEU A 17 -4.50 -11.04 7.72
C LEU A 17 -3.16 -11.75 7.93
N ASN A 18 -2.12 -11.27 7.27
CA ASN A 18 -0.76 -11.75 7.54
C ASN A 18 -0.37 -11.45 9.01
N GLU A 19 0.70 -12.07 9.49
CA GLU A 19 1.10 -11.96 10.91
C GLU A 19 1.38 -10.50 11.32
N SER A 20 1.93 -9.68 10.43
CA SER A 20 2.25 -8.27 10.69
C SER A 20 0.98 -7.43 10.89
N GLU A 21 0.04 -7.49 9.94
CA GLU A 21 -1.22 -6.75 10.01
C GLU A 21 -2.12 -7.31 11.13
N SER A 22 -2.10 -8.63 11.40
CA SER A 22 -2.80 -9.25 12.55
C SER A 22 -2.31 -8.68 13.88
N LYS A 23 -0.99 -8.62 14.10
CA LYS A 23 -0.42 -8.01 15.31
C LYS A 23 -0.78 -6.54 15.43
N HIS A 24 -0.77 -5.82 14.32
CA HIS A 24 -1.16 -4.41 14.29
C HIS A 24 -2.63 -4.24 14.73
N ALA A 25 -3.55 -4.97 14.12
CA ALA A 25 -4.98 -4.89 14.42
C ALA A 25 -5.27 -5.21 15.91
N ILE A 26 -4.74 -6.33 16.41
CA ILE A 26 -5.15 -6.86 17.71
C ILE A 26 -4.31 -6.30 18.86
N ARG A 27 -3.00 -6.12 18.69
CA ARG A 27 -2.13 -5.66 19.80
C ARG A 27 -1.96 -4.15 19.85
N VAL A 28 -1.86 -3.50 18.69
CA VAL A 28 -1.61 -2.06 18.62
C VAL A 28 -2.93 -1.30 18.67
N LEU A 29 -3.86 -1.65 17.78
CA LEU A 29 -5.16 -0.98 17.69
C LEU A 29 -6.20 -1.55 18.65
N ARG A 30 -5.94 -2.74 19.22
CA ARG A 30 -6.81 -3.41 20.21
C ARG A 30 -8.22 -3.67 19.69
N LEU A 31 -8.32 -4.00 18.41
CA LEU A 31 -9.57 -4.40 17.77
C LEU A 31 -9.96 -5.82 18.22
N THR A 32 -11.25 -6.10 18.21
CA THR A 32 -11.88 -7.33 18.69
C THR A 32 -12.88 -7.87 17.68
N ILE A 33 -13.38 -9.08 17.91
CA ILE A 33 -14.44 -9.69 17.09
C ILE A 33 -15.64 -8.74 16.99
N GLY A 34 -16.13 -8.51 15.78
CA GLY A 34 -17.23 -7.61 15.47
C GLY A 34 -16.80 -6.20 15.04
N ASP A 35 -15.53 -5.82 15.23
CA ASP A 35 -15.03 -4.52 14.77
C ASP A 35 -14.91 -4.46 13.25
N ALA A 36 -15.29 -3.31 12.68
CA ALA A 36 -15.18 -3.03 11.25
C ALA A 36 -13.79 -2.47 10.89
N ILE A 37 -13.19 -3.03 9.86
CA ILE A 37 -11.91 -2.59 9.29
C ILE A 37 -12.03 -2.41 7.78
N GLN A 38 -11.04 -1.74 7.20
CA GLN A 38 -10.92 -1.56 5.77
C GLN A 38 -9.63 -2.19 5.27
N LEU A 39 -9.71 -2.91 4.15
CA LEU A 39 -8.55 -3.50 3.48
C LEU A 39 -8.38 -2.86 2.10
N ILE A 40 -7.14 -2.84 1.62
CA ILE A 40 -6.78 -2.44 0.26
C ILE A 40 -5.80 -3.43 -0.35
N ASP A 41 -5.93 -3.65 -1.66
CA ASP A 41 -5.09 -4.59 -2.41
C ASP A 41 -3.99 -3.92 -3.24
N GLY A 42 -3.94 -2.59 -3.28
CA GLY A 42 -3.00 -1.84 -4.12
C GLY A 42 -3.38 -1.82 -5.61
N LYS A 43 -4.52 -2.44 -5.98
CA LYS A 43 -5.03 -2.58 -7.35
C LYS A 43 -6.30 -1.75 -7.58
N GLY A 44 -6.63 -0.86 -6.65
CA GLY A 44 -7.77 0.05 -6.74
C GLY A 44 -9.04 -0.47 -6.08
N ASN A 45 -8.99 -1.51 -5.23
CA ASN A 45 -10.16 -1.97 -4.49
C ASN A 45 -10.02 -1.67 -2.99
N PHE A 46 -11.09 -1.13 -2.41
CA PHE A 46 -11.33 -1.06 -0.99
C PHE A 46 -12.28 -2.18 -0.58
N TYR A 47 -11.96 -2.89 0.48
CA TYR A 47 -12.79 -3.93 1.05
C TYR A 47 -13.23 -3.50 2.45
N GLU A 48 -14.53 -3.46 2.70
CA GLU A 48 -15.09 -3.32 4.04
C GLU A 48 -15.16 -4.73 4.65
N ALA A 49 -14.60 -4.91 5.84
CA ALA A 49 -14.51 -6.21 6.48
C ALA A 49 -14.83 -6.13 7.98
N ILE A 50 -15.31 -7.23 8.55
CA ILE A 50 -15.59 -7.38 9.98
C ILE A 50 -14.69 -8.47 10.55
N ILE A 51 -14.07 -8.23 11.70
CA ILE A 51 -13.25 -9.24 12.38
C ILE A 51 -14.13 -10.37 12.90
N VAL A 52 -13.81 -11.61 12.52
CA VAL A 52 -14.51 -12.83 12.96
C VAL A 52 -13.64 -13.72 13.86
N ASP A 53 -12.31 -13.61 13.78
CA ASP A 53 -11.35 -14.17 14.74
C ASP A 53 -10.27 -13.12 15.06
N ASP A 54 -10.10 -12.80 16.34
CA ASP A 54 -9.15 -11.80 16.85
C ASP A 54 -7.79 -12.39 17.24
N ASN A 55 -7.38 -13.52 16.65
CA ASN A 55 -6.06 -14.09 16.86
C ASN A 55 -4.92 -13.13 16.42
N PRO A 56 -3.99 -12.75 17.31
CA PRO A 56 -2.93 -11.78 16.99
C PRO A 56 -1.89 -12.28 15.97
N LYS A 57 -1.89 -13.57 15.61
CA LYS A 57 -1.03 -14.13 14.57
C LYS A 57 -1.77 -14.46 13.26
N LYS A 58 -3.09 -14.63 13.33
CA LYS A 58 -3.95 -15.11 12.24
C LYS A 58 -5.35 -14.51 12.35
N CYS A 59 -5.44 -13.18 12.32
CA CYS A 59 -6.71 -12.51 12.44
C CYS A 59 -7.55 -12.80 11.18
N GLU A 60 -8.75 -13.35 11.36
CA GLU A 60 -9.66 -13.66 10.27
C GLU A 60 -10.75 -12.61 10.18
N VAL A 61 -11.06 -12.20 8.95
CA VAL A 61 -12.07 -11.19 8.68
C VAL A 61 -13.02 -11.65 7.58
N GLN A 62 -14.29 -11.30 7.74
CA GLN A 62 -15.32 -11.50 6.73
C GLN A 62 -15.44 -10.24 5.88
N LEU A 63 -15.38 -10.39 4.56
CA LEU A 63 -15.54 -9.28 3.61
C LEU A 63 -17.04 -9.01 3.40
N VAL A 64 -17.45 -7.77 3.63
CA VAL A 64 -18.86 -7.33 3.58
C VAL A 64 -19.16 -6.62 2.26
N LYS A 65 -18.22 -5.79 1.79
CA LYS A 65 -18.44 -4.95 0.60
C LYS A 65 -17.12 -4.65 -0.10
N ILE A 66 -17.20 -4.49 -1.42
CA ILE A 66 -16.06 -4.10 -2.26
C ILE A 66 -16.42 -2.82 -3.00
N ASN A 67 -15.61 -1.78 -2.80
CA ASN A 67 -15.74 -0.49 -3.48
C ASN A 67 -14.49 -0.26 -4.33
N LYS A 68 -14.65 0.19 -5.58
CA LYS A 68 -13.51 0.57 -6.41
C LYS A 68 -13.13 2.03 -6.15
N GLU A 69 -11.83 2.29 -6.13
CA GLU A 69 -11.29 3.65 -6.14
C GLU A 69 -11.72 4.37 -7.43
N VAL A 70 -12.28 5.57 -7.27
CA VAL A 70 -12.67 6.40 -8.41
C VAL A 70 -11.45 7.18 -8.87
N ILE A 71 -10.84 6.72 -9.96
CA ILE A 71 -9.68 7.39 -10.56
C ILE A 71 -10.19 8.38 -11.62
N THR A 72 -10.16 9.67 -11.29
CA THR A 72 -10.55 10.77 -12.21
C THR A 72 -9.36 11.45 -12.88
N LYS A 73 -8.13 11.11 -12.46
CA LYS A 73 -6.89 11.71 -12.96
C LYS A 73 -6.35 10.93 -14.16
N PRO A 74 -5.64 11.59 -15.10
CA PRO A 74 -4.98 10.90 -16.19
C PRO A 74 -3.86 10.00 -15.66
N ASN A 75 -3.51 8.99 -16.46
CA ASN A 75 -2.33 8.18 -16.18
C ASN A 75 -1.07 9.04 -16.35
N LEU A 76 -0.36 9.26 -15.25
CA LEU A 76 0.89 10.04 -15.24
C LEU A 76 2.05 9.09 -14.93
N HIS A 77 3.06 9.14 -15.79
CA HIS A 77 4.33 8.42 -15.64
C HIS A 77 5.46 9.41 -15.41
N ILE A 78 6.20 9.24 -14.32
CA ILE A 78 7.39 10.03 -14.01
C ILE A 78 8.65 9.20 -14.28
N ALA A 79 9.52 9.73 -15.13
CA ALA A 79 10.90 9.25 -15.24
C ALA A 79 11.81 10.16 -14.38
N ILE A 80 12.59 9.57 -13.48
CA ILE A 80 13.42 10.33 -12.53
C ILE A 80 14.84 9.78 -12.42
N ALA A 81 15.84 10.66 -12.52
CA ALA A 81 17.22 10.27 -12.24
C ALA A 81 17.42 10.17 -10.72
N PRO A 82 17.93 9.04 -10.18
CA PRO A 82 18.11 8.88 -8.76
C PRO A 82 19.16 9.83 -8.21
N THR A 83 18.85 10.48 -7.10
CA THR A 83 19.74 11.41 -6.43
C THR A 83 20.79 10.70 -5.57
N LYS A 84 21.89 11.38 -5.27
CA LYS A 84 22.93 10.89 -4.32
C LYS A 84 22.34 10.50 -2.96
N ASN A 85 21.40 11.32 -2.46
CA ASN A 85 20.66 11.04 -1.22
C ASN A 85 19.43 10.17 -1.51
N ASN A 86 19.36 8.98 -0.90
CA ASN A 86 18.20 8.08 -1.02
C ASN A 86 16.93 8.64 -0.37
N GLU A 87 17.06 9.43 0.69
CA GLU A 87 15.91 10.01 1.39
C GLU A 87 15.13 10.94 0.49
N ARG A 88 15.80 11.65 -0.43
CA ARG A 88 15.13 12.50 -1.42
C ARG A 88 14.34 11.67 -2.43
N LEU A 89 14.87 10.52 -2.84
CA LEU A 89 14.15 9.61 -3.73
C LEU A 89 12.94 9.02 -3.01
N GLU A 90 13.10 8.58 -1.76
CA GLU A 90 12.01 8.06 -0.92
C GLU A 90 10.92 9.12 -0.72
N TRP A 91 11.29 10.35 -0.41
CA TRP A 91 10.37 11.48 -0.31
C TRP A 91 9.62 11.73 -1.63
N LEU A 92 10.31 11.65 -2.77
CA LEU A 92 9.67 11.77 -4.08
C LEU A 92 8.65 10.64 -4.29
N ILE A 93 8.98 9.39 -3.97
CA ILE A 93 8.06 8.25 -4.07
C ILE A 93 6.81 8.47 -3.19
N GLU A 94 7.00 8.92 -1.96
CA GLU A 94 5.91 9.25 -1.04
C GLU A 94 4.98 10.28 -1.67
N LYS A 95 5.53 11.41 -2.13
CA LYS A 95 4.73 12.50 -2.72
C LYS A 95 4.08 12.11 -4.04
N CYS A 96 4.75 11.35 -4.89
CA CYS A 96 4.16 10.83 -6.12
C CYS A 96 2.96 9.91 -5.83
N THR A 97 3.08 9.07 -4.80
CA THR A 97 1.98 8.21 -4.35
C THR A 97 0.80 9.06 -3.83
N GLU A 98 1.06 10.05 -2.98
CA GLU A 98 0.04 10.94 -2.40
C GLU A 98 -0.71 11.77 -3.47
N ILE A 99 -0.02 12.26 -4.50
CA ILE A 99 -0.68 13.05 -5.57
C ILE A 99 -1.38 12.18 -6.62
N GLY A 100 -1.04 10.88 -6.70
CA GLY A 100 -1.72 9.90 -7.56
C GLY A 100 -1.02 9.71 -8.90
N ILE A 101 0.30 9.68 -8.90
CA ILE A 101 1.10 9.23 -10.03
C ILE A 101 0.87 7.73 -10.23
N THR A 102 0.76 7.30 -11.49
CA THR A 102 0.44 5.92 -11.85
C THR A 102 1.70 5.06 -11.95
N GLU A 103 2.78 5.65 -12.48
CA GLU A 103 4.02 4.92 -12.75
C GLU A 103 5.25 5.80 -12.49
N ILE A 104 6.30 5.19 -11.97
CA ILE A 104 7.57 5.83 -11.66
C ILE A 104 8.70 4.94 -12.19
N THR A 105 9.53 5.48 -13.08
CA THR A 105 10.72 4.80 -13.60
C THR A 105 11.97 5.56 -13.19
N PRO A 106 12.84 4.96 -12.37
CA PRO A 106 14.17 5.47 -12.20
C PRO A 106 14.96 5.34 -13.51
N ILE A 107 15.64 6.40 -13.93
CA ILE A 107 16.49 6.39 -15.14
C ILE A 107 17.94 6.68 -14.76
N ILE A 108 18.87 5.83 -15.20
CA ILE A 108 20.30 6.06 -14.98
C ILE A 108 20.83 6.96 -16.09
N CYS A 109 21.23 8.17 -15.71
CA CYS A 109 21.79 9.17 -16.62
C CYS A 109 23.30 9.32 -16.42
N GLU A 110 23.95 10.10 -17.28
CA GLU A 110 25.41 10.34 -17.25
C GLU A 110 25.93 10.79 -15.87
N HIS A 111 25.19 11.69 -15.20
CA HIS A 111 25.54 12.24 -13.88
C HIS A 111 24.87 11.51 -12.71
N SER A 112 24.25 10.35 -12.93
CA SER A 112 23.66 9.56 -11.86
C SER A 112 24.77 8.90 -11.02
N GLU A 113 25.02 9.46 -9.82
CA GLU A 113 26.00 8.89 -8.88
C GLU A 113 25.61 7.48 -8.41
N ARG A 114 24.31 7.16 -8.38
CA ARG A 114 23.80 5.84 -7.97
C ARG A 114 23.31 5.05 -9.17
N LYS A 115 23.85 3.84 -9.32
CA LYS A 115 23.48 2.88 -10.37
C LYS A 115 22.63 1.72 -9.88
N HIS A 116 22.59 1.48 -8.56
CA HIS A 116 21.79 0.42 -7.95
C HIS A 116 20.80 1.00 -6.96
N LEU A 117 19.52 0.76 -7.22
CA LEU A 117 18.42 1.16 -6.36
C LEU A 117 17.92 -0.03 -5.56
N LYS A 118 17.53 0.24 -4.31
CA LYS A 118 16.90 -0.77 -3.45
C LYS A 118 15.39 -0.68 -3.64
N THR A 119 14.87 -1.31 -4.69
CA THR A 119 13.45 -1.24 -5.09
C THR A 119 12.51 -1.61 -3.95
N GLU A 120 12.87 -2.60 -3.12
CA GLU A 120 12.10 -3.00 -1.93
C GLU A 120 11.86 -1.86 -0.95
N ARG A 121 12.83 -0.95 -0.77
CA ARG A 121 12.69 0.18 0.15
C ARG A 121 11.72 1.22 -0.43
N LEU A 122 11.81 1.50 -1.72
CA LEU A 122 10.89 2.41 -2.42
C LEU A 122 9.47 1.86 -2.38
N TYR A 123 9.30 0.56 -2.58
CA TYR A 123 8.00 -0.12 -2.47
C TYR A 123 7.39 0.03 -1.07
N LYS A 124 8.17 -0.17 -0.01
CA LYS A 124 7.70 0.05 1.38
C LYS A 124 7.25 1.49 1.61
N THR A 125 7.99 2.47 1.09
CA THR A 125 7.61 3.89 1.16
C THR A 125 6.30 4.15 0.43
N ALA A 126 6.12 3.61 -0.78
CA ALA A 126 4.88 3.74 -1.54
C ALA A 126 3.69 3.09 -0.81
N VAL A 127 3.86 1.90 -0.22
CA VAL A 127 2.80 1.23 0.56
C VAL A 127 2.39 2.08 1.77
N ALA A 128 3.37 2.64 2.50
CA ALA A 128 3.08 3.52 3.63
C ALA A 128 2.33 4.79 3.19
N ALA A 129 2.78 5.44 2.12
CA ALA A 129 2.15 6.63 1.56
C ALA A 129 0.73 6.35 1.05
N MET A 130 0.50 5.22 0.39
CA MET A 130 -0.82 4.78 -0.07
C MET A 130 -1.79 4.59 1.11
N LYS A 131 -1.36 3.90 2.17
CA LYS A 131 -2.17 3.72 3.40
C LYS A 131 -2.51 5.07 4.05
N GLN A 132 -1.54 5.98 4.16
CA GLN A 132 -1.73 7.30 4.77
C GLN A 132 -2.62 8.24 3.94
N SER A 133 -2.51 8.16 2.61
CA SER A 133 -3.31 8.99 1.70
C SER A 133 -4.70 8.41 1.38
N LEU A 134 -5.09 7.31 2.03
CA LEU A 134 -6.38 6.63 1.85
C LEU A 134 -6.66 6.26 0.39
N LYS A 135 -5.64 5.75 -0.30
CA LYS A 135 -5.75 5.26 -1.68
C LYS A 135 -5.76 3.74 -1.71
N ALA A 136 -6.35 3.16 -2.75
CA ALA A 136 -6.33 1.72 -2.97
C ALA A 136 -5.40 1.31 -4.13
N THR A 137 -4.81 2.27 -4.83
CA THR A 137 -3.92 2.02 -5.97
C THR A 137 -2.48 2.35 -5.59
N LEU A 138 -1.59 1.37 -5.80
CA LEU A 138 -0.16 1.55 -5.64
C LEU A 138 0.46 1.98 -6.99
N PRO A 139 1.35 2.99 -7.03
CA PRO A 139 2.07 3.30 -8.25
C PRO A 139 2.97 2.13 -8.66
N LYS A 140 3.06 1.88 -9.96
CA LYS A 140 4.04 0.94 -10.51
C LYS A 140 5.43 1.57 -10.40
N ILE A 141 6.35 0.92 -9.69
CA ILE A 141 7.75 1.32 -9.60
C ILE A 141 8.55 0.37 -10.49
N ASN A 142 9.14 0.88 -11.56
CA ASN A 142 10.00 0.10 -12.47
C ASN A 142 11.44 0.03 -11.96
N GLU A 143 12.21 -0.89 -12.53
CA GLU A 143 13.65 -1.09 -12.27
C GLU A 143 14.51 -0.66 -13.45
#